data_AF-Q16UN9-F1
#
_entry.id   AF-Q16UN9-F1
#
_cell.length_a   1.000
_cell.length_b   1.000
_cell.length_c   1.000
_cell.angle_alpha   90.00
_cell.angle_beta   90.00
_cell.angle_gamma   90.00
#
_symmetry.space_group_name_H-M   'P 1'
#
loop_
_entity.id
_entity.type
_entity.pdbx_description
1 polymer ?
#
loop_
_entity_poly.entity_id
_entity_poly.type
_entity_poly.pdbx_seq_one_letter_code
_entity_poly.pdbx_strand_id
1 'polypeptide(L)'
;MSDRAFRAYLPTKPKSGDEILLRAKLKDDAVRFSVNFCLSRPEGISECHSPPHIAYHFRTDFFDNEESVTIHNWKNGGFWQAEIEEPNNWISDRSAVFCLIFRFHEEYIKVFAEDTQHTPDYEFEHQYPMEAIKMIELWDDFEYVEELTFKYNRS
;
A
#
# COMPACT_ATOMS: atom_id res chain seq x y z
N MET A 1 1.62 -20.72 -3.70
CA MET A 1 1.76 -19.27 -3.48
C MET A 1 2.10 -18.63 -4.81
N SER A 2 1.51 -17.50 -5.16
CA SER A 2 2.00 -16.75 -6.32
C SER A 2 3.39 -16.25 -5.96
N ASP A 3 4.44 -16.71 -6.66
CA ASP A 3 5.82 -16.29 -6.40
C ASP A 3 6.10 -14.82 -6.80
N ARG A 4 5.06 -14.08 -7.22
CA ARG A 4 5.17 -12.71 -7.71
C ARG A 4 3.99 -11.86 -7.24
N ALA A 5 4.31 -10.69 -6.70
CA ALA A 5 3.34 -9.66 -6.41
C ALA A 5 2.61 -9.17 -7.67
N PHE A 6 1.37 -8.73 -7.48
CA PHE A 6 0.73 -7.88 -8.47
C PHE A 6 1.46 -6.54 -8.50
N ARG A 7 1.68 -6.01 -9.70
CA ARG A 7 2.46 -4.79 -9.91
C ARG A 7 1.78 -3.93 -10.96
N ALA A 8 1.66 -2.65 -10.67
CA ALA A 8 1.23 -1.65 -11.64
C ALA A 8 2.13 -0.42 -11.58
N TYR A 9 2.54 0.07 -12.76
CA TYR A 9 3.27 1.32 -12.88
C TYR A 9 2.29 2.48 -12.87
N LEU A 10 2.63 3.54 -12.14
CA LEU A 10 1.87 4.79 -12.17
C LEU A 10 2.04 5.43 -13.56
N PRO A 11 0.94 5.71 -14.28
CA PRO A 11 0.99 6.38 -15.59
C PRO A 11 1.77 7.70 -15.62
N THR A 12 1.73 8.48 -14.54
CA THR A 12 2.46 9.73 -14.40
C THR A 12 3.08 9.85 -13.01
N LYS A 13 4.04 10.78 -12.86
CA LYS A 13 4.57 11.14 -11.53
C LYS A 13 3.41 11.61 -10.64
N PRO A 14 3.24 11.06 -9.43
CA PRO A 14 2.17 11.49 -8.54
C PRO A 14 2.41 12.92 -8.05
N LYS A 15 1.31 13.63 -7.82
CA LYS A 15 1.22 14.99 -7.29
C LYS A 15 0.23 15.02 -6.13
N SER A 16 0.27 16.11 -5.36
CA SER A 16 -0.71 16.34 -4.29
C SER A 16 -2.13 16.34 -4.86
N GLY A 17 -3.02 15.57 -4.24
CA GLY A 17 -4.40 15.34 -4.65
C GLY A 17 -4.61 14.13 -5.58
N ASP A 18 -3.55 13.51 -6.09
CA ASP A 18 -3.70 12.25 -6.83
C ASP A 18 -4.10 11.11 -5.88
N GLU A 19 -4.87 10.14 -6.40
CA GLU A 19 -5.34 8.99 -5.64
C GLU A 19 -5.04 7.67 -6.34
N ILE A 20 -4.80 6.63 -5.55
CA ILE A 20 -4.88 5.24 -5.98
C ILE A 20 -5.96 4.55 -5.18
N LEU A 21 -6.96 4.02 -5.87
CA LEU A 21 -8.03 3.22 -5.28
C LEU A 21 -7.76 1.75 -5.56
N LEU A 22 -7.80 0.93 -4.52
CA LEU A 22 -7.66 -0.52 -4.55
C LEU A 22 -8.94 -1.16 -4.02
N ARG A 23 -9.61 -1.95 -4.85
CA ARG A 23 -10.65 -2.90 -4.41
C ARG A 23 -10.16 -4.31 -4.57
N ALA A 24 -10.19 -5.09 -3.50
CA ALA A 24 -9.65 -6.43 -3.51
C ALA A 24 -10.30 -7.31 -2.44
N LYS A 25 -10.05 -8.61 -2.53
CA LYS A 25 -10.44 -9.60 -1.52
C LYS A 25 -9.20 -10.30 -1.01
N LEU A 26 -9.12 -10.49 0.31
CA LEU A 26 -8.12 -11.34 0.94
C LEU A 26 -8.60 -12.80 0.94
N LYS A 27 -7.66 -13.74 1.02
CA LYS A 27 -8.03 -15.13 1.30
C LYS A 27 -8.71 -15.23 2.67
N ASP A 28 -9.62 -16.19 2.82
CA ASP A 28 -10.34 -16.39 4.07
C ASP A 28 -9.41 -16.72 5.26
N ASP A 29 -8.22 -17.29 4.98
CA ASP A 29 -7.15 -17.61 5.94
C ASP A 29 -5.99 -16.61 5.93
N ALA A 30 -6.19 -15.40 5.40
CA ALA A 30 -5.14 -14.38 5.29
C ALA A 30 -4.55 -14.03 6.66
N VAL A 31 -3.22 -14.18 6.76
CA VAL A 31 -2.43 -13.79 7.93
C VAL A 31 -1.72 -12.47 7.70
N ARG A 32 -1.52 -12.09 6.43
CA ARG A 32 -0.84 -10.86 6.05
C ARG A 32 -1.36 -10.27 4.75
N PHE A 33 -1.39 -8.96 4.70
CA PHE A 33 -1.66 -8.16 3.52
C PHE A 33 -0.64 -7.03 3.44
N SER A 34 -0.12 -6.70 2.25
CA SER A 34 0.66 -5.47 2.11
C SER A 34 0.56 -4.77 0.75
N VAL A 35 0.58 -3.44 0.83
CA VAL A 35 0.65 -2.50 -0.29
C VAL A 35 1.94 -1.71 -0.19
N ASN A 36 2.69 -1.67 -1.29
CA ASN A 36 3.99 -1.02 -1.36
C ASN A 36 3.99 0.04 -2.44
N PHE A 37 4.34 1.27 -2.09
CA PHE A 37 4.66 2.33 -3.04
C PHE A 37 6.16 2.34 -3.28
N CYS A 38 6.58 1.94 -4.47
CA CYS A 38 7.98 1.67 -4.77
C CYS A 38 8.57 2.73 -5.71
N LEU A 39 9.85 3.01 -5.53
CA LEU A 39 10.66 3.78 -6.47
C LEU A 39 11.10 2.89 -7.64
N SER A 40 11.74 3.49 -8.66
CA SER A 40 12.37 2.74 -9.74
C SER A 40 13.34 1.68 -9.20
N ARG A 41 13.29 0.50 -9.80
CA ARG A 41 14.20 -0.59 -9.48
C ARG A 41 15.57 -0.34 -10.12
N PRO A 42 16.69 -0.43 -9.37
CA PRO A 42 18.02 -0.42 -9.96
C PRO A 42 18.20 -1.59 -10.93
N GLU A 43 19.03 -1.39 -11.95
CA GLU A 43 19.41 -2.46 -12.89
C GLU A 43 20.05 -3.64 -12.13
N GLY A 44 19.77 -4.87 -12.58
CA GLY A 44 20.36 -6.09 -12.03
C GLY A 44 19.68 -6.68 -10.79
N ILE A 45 18.70 -6.01 -10.17
CA ILE A 45 17.91 -6.63 -9.10
C ILE A 45 16.78 -7.47 -9.73
N SER A 46 16.68 -8.75 -9.35
CA SER A 46 15.63 -9.68 -9.81
C SER A 46 14.24 -9.21 -9.37
N GLU A 47 13.26 -9.23 -10.28
CA GLU A 47 11.88 -8.84 -10.01
C GLU A 47 11.14 -9.72 -9.01
N CYS A 48 11.68 -10.91 -8.71
CA CYS A 48 11.13 -11.83 -7.71
C CYS A 48 11.46 -11.41 -6.27
N HIS A 49 12.33 -10.42 -6.09
CA HIS A 49 12.64 -9.89 -4.75
C HIS A 49 11.78 -8.66 -4.45
N SER A 50 11.62 -8.32 -3.16
CA SER A 50 11.07 -7.02 -2.77
C SER A 50 11.92 -5.88 -3.36
N PRO A 51 11.35 -4.76 -3.82
CA PRO A 51 12.11 -3.59 -4.26
C PRO A 51 13.07 -3.09 -3.16
N PRO A 52 14.27 -2.59 -3.53
CA PRO A 52 15.22 -2.07 -2.55
C PRO A 52 14.80 -0.73 -1.94
N HIS A 53 13.94 0.02 -2.64
CA HIS A 53 13.42 1.31 -2.21
C HIS A 53 11.90 1.31 -2.24
N ILE A 54 11.29 1.43 -1.06
CA ILE A 54 9.84 1.47 -0.84
C ILE A 54 9.57 2.74 -0.07
N ALA A 55 8.84 3.67 -0.68
CA ALA A 55 8.47 4.95 -0.09
C ALA A 55 7.44 4.81 1.03
N TYR A 56 6.54 3.84 0.87
CA TYR A 56 5.56 3.52 1.88
C TYR A 56 5.15 2.06 1.78
N HIS A 57 5.31 1.35 2.88
CA HIS A 57 4.85 0.00 3.12
C HIS A 57 3.68 0.06 4.09
N PHE A 58 2.49 -0.20 3.57
CA PHE A 58 1.27 -0.37 4.35
C PHE A 58 1.00 -1.86 4.48
N ARG A 59 1.13 -2.41 5.69
CA ARG A 59 0.93 -3.83 5.99
C ARG A 59 -0.14 -3.98 7.06
N THR A 60 -0.91 -5.04 6.98
CA THR A 60 -1.73 -5.49 8.11
C THR A 60 -1.42 -6.94 8.40
N ASP A 61 -1.10 -7.20 9.66
CA ASP A 61 -0.91 -8.56 10.19
C ASP A 61 -2.19 -8.94 10.97
N PHE A 62 -2.74 -10.11 10.65
CA PHE A 62 -3.96 -10.64 11.25
C PHE A 62 -3.63 -11.82 12.17
N PHE A 63 -4.25 -11.85 13.34
CA PHE A 63 -3.99 -12.86 14.36
C PHE A 63 -5.21 -13.78 14.57
N ASP A 64 -4.97 -14.97 15.11
CA ASP A 64 -6.01 -15.99 15.32
C ASP A 64 -7.08 -15.57 16.35
N ASN A 65 -6.76 -14.59 17.20
CA ASN A 65 -7.66 -14.04 18.22
C ASN A 65 -8.55 -12.90 17.70
N GLU A 66 -8.69 -12.76 16.38
CA GLU A 66 -9.41 -11.67 15.70
C GLU A 66 -8.78 -10.27 15.84
N GLU A 67 -7.66 -10.15 16.57
CA GLU A 67 -6.89 -8.91 16.59
C GLU A 67 -6.13 -8.72 15.28
N SER A 68 -5.84 -7.47 14.96
CA SER A 68 -5.00 -7.12 13.83
C SER A 68 -4.32 -5.78 14.06
N VAL A 69 -3.14 -5.64 13.46
CA VAL A 69 -2.32 -4.45 13.57
C VAL A 69 -1.95 -3.96 12.19
N THR A 70 -2.09 -2.66 11.98
CA THR A 70 -1.60 -1.99 10.78
C THR A 70 -0.19 -1.48 11.06
N ILE A 71 0.70 -1.73 10.11
CA ILE A 71 2.12 -1.46 10.23
C ILE A 71 2.53 -0.58 9.06
N HIS A 72 3.11 0.55 9.39
CA HIS A 72 3.64 1.52 8.45
C HIS A 72 5.16 1.47 8.51
N ASN A 73 5.80 1.37 7.35
CA ASN A 73 7.25 1.41 7.25
C ASN A 73 7.67 1.94 5.88
N TRP A 74 8.99 2.01 5.68
CA TRP A 74 9.62 2.32 4.42
C TRP A 74 10.94 1.53 4.31
N LYS A 75 11.49 1.48 3.10
CA LYS A 75 12.69 0.70 2.82
C LYS A 75 13.70 1.52 2.06
N ASN A 76 14.95 1.54 2.53
CA ASN A 76 16.05 2.27 1.91
C ASN A 76 17.22 1.34 1.61
N GLY A 77 17.56 1.20 0.33
CA GLY A 77 18.73 0.43 -0.10
C GLY A 77 18.68 -1.04 0.33
N GLY A 78 17.48 -1.61 0.45
CA GLY A 78 17.28 -2.98 0.93
C GLY A 78 17.01 -3.12 2.43
N PHE A 79 17.13 -2.04 3.21
CA PHE A 79 16.97 -2.06 4.67
C PHE A 79 15.63 -1.47 5.10
N TRP A 80 14.84 -2.27 5.81
CA TRP A 80 13.63 -1.80 6.49
C TRP A 80 14.00 -0.85 7.62
N GLN A 81 13.11 0.10 7.88
CA GLN A 81 13.30 1.14 8.88
C GLN A 81 12.43 0.84 10.10
N ALA A 82 12.35 1.78 11.05
CA ALA A 82 11.53 1.59 12.23
C ALA A 82 10.04 1.47 11.85
N GLU A 83 9.40 0.39 12.30
CA GLU A 83 7.97 0.18 12.12
C GLU A 83 7.17 1.13 13.02
N ILE A 84 6.08 1.66 12.48
CA ILE A 84 5.04 2.35 13.25
C ILE A 84 3.84 1.40 13.25
N GLU A 85 3.44 0.96 14.44
CA GLU A 85 2.28 0.09 14.63
C GLU A 85 1.08 0.93 15.07
N GLU A 86 -0.06 0.70 14.43
CA GLU A 86 -1.33 1.36 14.72
C GLU A 86 -2.47 0.32 14.74
N PRO A 87 -3.56 0.58 15.49
CA PRO A 87 -4.75 -0.28 15.44
C PRO A 87 -5.27 -0.43 14.00
N ASN A 88 -5.73 -1.63 13.65
CA ASN A 88 -6.43 -1.83 12.39
C ASN A 88 -7.83 -1.18 12.44
N ASN A 89 -8.04 -0.16 11.61
CA ASN A 89 -9.26 0.63 11.49
C ASN A 89 -9.91 0.49 10.11
N TRP A 90 -9.26 -0.20 9.15
CA TRP A 90 -9.70 -0.21 7.75
C TRP A 90 -10.47 -1.47 7.34
N ILE A 91 -10.27 -2.59 8.04
CA ILE A 91 -10.97 -3.85 7.74
C ILE A 91 -11.45 -4.54 9.01
N SER A 92 -12.73 -4.91 9.02
CA SER A 92 -13.38 -5.66 10.10
C SER A 92 -13.86 -7.05 9.64
N ASP A 93 -14.22 -7.21 8.37
CA ASP A 93 -14.59 -8.50 7.77
C ASP A 93 -13.60 -8.88 6.66
N ARG A 94 -12.70 -9.84 6.97
CA ARG A 94 -11.69 -10.35 6.02
C ARG A 94 -12.29 -11.14 4.86
N SER A 95 -13.53 -11.62 4.99
CA SER A 95 -14.20 -12.39 3.95
C SER A 95 -14.88 -11.51 2.89
N ALA A 96 -14.98 -10.20 3.14
CA ALA A 96 -15.57 -9.25 2.22
C ALA A 96 -14.52 -8.67 1.25
N VAL A 97 -15.02 -8.13 0.13
CA VAL A 97 -14.22 -7.21 -0.69
C VAL A 97 -14.07 -5.91 0.10
N PHE A 98 -12.86 -5.41 0.18
CA PHE A 98 -12.54 -4.14 0.83
C PHE A 98 -12.17 -3.07 -0.20
N CYS A 99 -12.24 -1.80 0.21
CA CYS A 99 -11.76 -0.67 -0.57
C CYS A 99 -10.76 0.16 0.23
N LEU A 100 -9.57 0.37 -0.32
CA LEU A 100 -8.56 1.30 0.20
C LEU A 100 -8.25 2.39 -0.81
N ILE A 101 -8.19 3.62 -0.35
CA ILE A 101 -7.85 4.80 -1.14
C ILE A 101 -6.61 5.43 -0.55
N PHE A 102 -5.55 5.50 -1.35
CA PHE A 102 -4.31 6.17 -1.01
C PHE A 102 -4.29 7.52 -1.72
N ARG A 103 -4.41 8.61 -0.97
CA ARG A 103 -4.31 9.98 -1.49
C ARG A 103 -2.93 10.54 -1.20
N PHE A 104 -2.27 11.00 -2.25
CA PHE A 104 -1.02 11.72 -2.14
C PHE A 104 -1.27 13.15 -1.66
N HIS A 105 -0.58 13.58 -0.61
CA HIS A 105 -0.58 14.95 -0.08
C HIS A 105 0.87 15.46 -0.05
N GLU A 106 1.07 16.77 0.14
CA GLU A 106 2.41 17.39 0.08
C GLU A 106 3.40 16.79 1.09
N GLU A 107 2.94 16.54 2.32
CA GLU A 107 3.77 16.01 3.42
C GLU A 107 3.50 14.53 3.74
N TYR A 108 2.34 14.00 3.34
CA TYR A 108 1.88 12.68 3.76
C TYR A 108 1.30 11.86 2.60
N ILE A 109 1.29 10.54 2.75
CA ILE A 109 0.36 9.65 2.06
C ILE A 109 -0.78 9.36 3.03
N LYS A 110 -2.00 9.72 2.62
CA LYS A 110 -3.23 9.55 3.42
C LYS A 110 -3.95 8.30 2.97
N VAL A 111 -4.38 7.46 3.91
CA VAL A 111 -5.11 6.22 3.64
C VAL A 111 -6.54 6.38 4.12
N PHE A 112 -7.49 5.95 3.30
CA PHE A 112 -8.90 5.91 3.62
C PHE A 112 -9.49 4.54 3.31
N ALA A 113 -10.32 4.01 4.20
CA ALA A 113 -11.16 2.87 3.96
C ALA A 113 -12.48 3.32 3.33
N GLU A 114 -12.96 2.61 2.31
CA GLU A 114 -14.25 2.83 1.63
C GLU A 114 -14.37 4.14 0.82
N ASP A 115 -14.29 5.31 1.45
CA ASP A 115 -14.45 6.62 0.81
C ASP A 115 -13.53 7.70 1.40
N THR A 116 -13.64 8.95 0.91
CA THR A 116 -12.75 10.05 1.36
C THR A 116 -13.51 11.21 2.01
N GLN A 117 -14.73 10.97 2.51
CA GLN A 117 -15.61 11.98 3.10
C GLN A 117 -15.37 12.20 4.60
N HIS A 118 -14.41 11.47 5.18
CA HIS A 118 -13.97 11.59 6.57
C HIS A 118 -12.48 11.98 6.66
N THR A 119 -11.98 12.13 7.89
CA THR A 119 -10.54 12.26 8.14
C THR A 119 -9.82 10.96 7.75
N PRO A 120 -8.56 11.02 7.28
CA PRO A 120 -7.81 9.81 6.94
C PRO A 120 -7.78 8.81 8.11
N ASP A 121 -7.87 7.51 7.80
CA ASP A 121 -7.69 6.44 8.79
C ASP A 121 -6.22 6.31 9.20
N TYR A 122 -5.31 6.64 8.27
CA TYR A 122 -3.87 6.68 8.50
C TYR A 122 -3.22 7.81 7.71
N GLU A 123 -2.14 8.36 8.25
CA GLU A 123 -1.26 9.30 7.56
C GLU A 123 0.19 8.87 7.74
N PHE A 124 0.94 8.77 6.65
CA PHE A 124 2.35 8.41 6.68
C PHE A 124 3.20 9.50 6.04
N GLU A 125 4.13 10.09 6.80
CA GLU A 125 5.00 11.17 6.32
C GLU A 125 5.95 10.68 5.21
N HIS A 126 6.11 11.46 4.15
CA HIS A 126 6.98 11.11 3.04
C HIS A 126 8.43 10.95 3.48
N GLN A 127 8.97 9.75 3.32
CA GLN A 127 10.40 9.45 3.55
C GLN A 127 11.23 9.56 2.26
N TYR A 128 10.55 9.63 1.11
CA TYR A 128 11.11 9.92 -0.20
C TYR A 128 10.24 10.98 -0.90
N PRO A 129 10.80 11.73 -1.86
CA PRO A 129 10.00 12.62 -2.69
C PRO A 129 8.87 11.84 -3.36
N MET A 130 7.63 12.30 -3.18
CA MET A 130 6.42 11.68 -3.73
C MET A 130 6.57 11.39 -5.23
N GLU A 131 7.11 12.33 -6.01
CA GLU A 131 7.31 12.22 -7.45
C GLU A 131 8.32 11.12 -7.87
N ALA A 132 9.08 10.59 -6.92
CA ALA A 132 9.98 9.45 -7.12
C ALA A 132 9.24 8.12 -7.16
N ILE A 133 8.03 8.03 -6.57
CA ILE A 133 7.18 6.83 -6.61
C ILE A 133 6.80 6.54 -8.06
N LYS A 134 7.03 5.28 -8.50
CA LYS A 134 6.79 4.84 -9.87
C LYS A 134 5.78 3.72 -10.00
N MET A 135 5.54 2.98 -8.93
CA MET A 135 4.74 1.77 -8.99
C MET A 135 4.12 1.45 -7.64
N ILE A 136 3.04 0.69 -7.71
CA ILE A 136 2.42 0.02 -6.59
C ILE A 136 2.65 -1.48 -6.73
N GLU A 137 3.02 -2.14 -5.64
CA GLU A 137 3.08 -3.60 -5.54
C GLU A 137 2.18 -4.11 -4.42
N LEU A 138 1.40 -5.14 -4.74
CA LEU A 138 0.49 -5.81 -3.82
C LEU A 138 1.04 -7.21 -3.53
N TRP A 139 1.33 -7.49 -2.26
CA TRP A 139 1.98 -8.72 -1.80
C TRP A 139 1.10 -9.47 -0.79
N ASP A 140 1.49 -10.71 -0.49
CA ASP A 140 0.89 -11.57 0.55
C ASP A 140 -0.48 -12.16 0.18
N ASP A 141 -1.46 -12.20 1.10
CA ASP A 141 -2.64 -13.07 1.02
C ASP A 141 -3.84 -12.47 0.30
N PHE A 142 -3.60 -11.80 -0.83
CA PHE A 142 -4.67 -11.47 -1.77
C PHE A 142 -5.26 -12.75 -2.38
N GLU A 143 -6.60 -12.83 -2.44
CA GLU A 143 -7.30 -13.81 -3.26
C GLU A 143 -7.41 -13.29 -4.70
N TYR A 144 -7.91 -12.05 -4.86
CA TYR A 144 -7.93 -11.34 -6.14
C TYR A 144 -7.98 -9.81 -5.94
N VAL A 145 -7.61 -9.10 -7.00
CA VAL A 145 -7.76 -7.65 -7.12
C VAL A 145 -8.93 -7.39 -8.07
N GLU A 146 -10.00 -6.76 -7.56
CA GLU A 146 -11.18 -6.40 -8.35
C GLU A 146 -10.90 -5.16 -9.21
N GLU A 147 -10.30 -4.13 -8.58
CA GLU A 147 -10.05 -2.85 -9.22
C GLU A 147 -8.75 -2.23 -8.69
N LEU A 148 -7.97 -1.65 -9.60
CA LEU A 148 -6.92 -0.70 -9.26
C LEU A 148 -7.05 0.53 -10.17
N THR A 149 -7.42 1.66 -9.56
CA THR A 149 -7.73 2.89 -10.28
C THR A 149 -6.79 4.02 -9.88
N PHE A 150 -6.16 4.64 -10.88
CA PHE A 150 -5.32 5.83 -10.71
C PHE A 150 -6.13 7.08 -11.05
N LYS A 151 -6.40 7.93 -10.07
CA LYS A 151 -7.10 9.21 -10.27
C LYS A 151 -6.09 10.33 -10.19
N TYR A 152 -5.93 11.03 -11.29
CA TYR A 152 -5.02 12.17 -11.37
C TYR A 152 -5.81 13.47 -11.26
N ASN A 153 -5.45 14.28 -10.27
CA ASN A 153 -6.02 15.61 -10.13
C ASN A 153 -5.51 16.48 -11.30
N ARG A 154 -6.44 16.97 -12.13
CA ARG A 154 -6.12 17.75 -13.34
C ARG A 154 -6.03 19.26 -13.08
N SER A 155 -5.77 19.65 -11.83
CA SER A 155 -5.54 21.03 -11.43
C SER A 155 -4.24 21.58 -11.99
#